data_AF-A0A7S6MEP1-F1
#
_entry.id   AF-A0A7S6MEP1-F1
#
_cell.length_a   1.000
_cell.length_b   1.000
_cell.length_c   1.000
_cell.angle_alpha   90.00
_cell.angle_beta   90.00
_cell.angle_gamma   90.00
#
_symmetry.space_group_name_H-M   'P 1'
#
loop_
_entity.id
_entity.type
_entity.pdbx_description
1 polymer ?
#
loop_
_entity_poly.entity_id
_entity_poly.type
_entity_poly.pdbx_seq_one_letter_code
_entity_poly.pdbx_strand_id
1 'polypeptide(L)'
;MKAILLATMAGLCWGVGELFTKAVLHSGKVGPITAIAVRSTIALPILWLVYAILVHGRGGEPRDWASAGAPVLSKLALGSGLIAGAGGMLCFYLALSVGEVSRIKPIAFTVAPAVAVLLGWLVLGESMNVQKLIGVTLVCAGVVVLSIR
;
A
#
# COMPACT_ATOMS: atom_id res chain seq x y z
N MET A 1 8.37 12.69 14.09
CA MET A 1 9.35 11.59 14.23
C MET A 1 8.70 10.20 14.23
N LYS A 2 7.70 9.91 15.08
CA LYS A 2 7.04 8.58 15.12
C LYS A 2 6.48 8.13 13.75
N ALA A 3 5.80 9.00 13.01
CA ALA A 3 5.25 8.69 11.69
C ALA A 3 6.32 8.28 10.66
N ILE A 4 7.45 9.01 10.64
CA ILE A 4 8.57 8.69 9.75
C ILE A 4 9.15 7.32 10.08
N LEU A 5 9.35 7.03 11.37
CA LEU A 5 9.86 5.72 11.81
C LEU A 5 8.93 4.57 11.39
N LEU A 6 7.61 4.70 11.61
CA LEU A 6 6.63 3.70 11.18
C LEU A 6 6.63 3.51 9.67
N ALA A 7 6.71 4.60 8.89
CA ALA A 7 6.78 4.54 7.44
C ALA A 7 8.08 3.86 6.95
N THR A 8 9.22 4.15 7.58
CA THR A 8 10.49 3.47 7.28
C THR A 8 10.41 1.98 7.57
N MET A 9 9.84 1.58 8.71
CA MET A 9 9.64 0.16 9.03
C MET A 9 8.69 -0.52 8.04
N ALA A 10 7.61 0.16 7.62
CA ALA A 10 6.74 -0.36 6.58
C ALA A 10 7.53 -0.57 5.27
N GLY A 11 8.34 0.41 4.87
CA GLY A 11 9.22 0.29 3.70
C GLY A 11 10.17 -0.91 3.77
N LEU A 12 10.77 -1.17 4.93
CA LEU A 12 11.64 -2.33 5.16
C LEU A 12 10.86 -3.65 5.06
N CYS A 13 9.68 -3.75 5.70
CA CYS A 13 8.84 -4.94 5.65
C CYS A 13 8.41 -5.28 4.21
N TRP A 14 7.96 -4.28 3.44
CA TRP A 14 7.62 -4.47 2.03
C TRP A 14 8.90 -4.75 1.21
N GLY A 15 10.01 -4.08 1.47
CA GLY A 15 11.31 -4.34 0.84
C GLY A 15 11.70 -5.82 0.90
N VAL A 16 11.75 -6.38 2.11
CA VAL A 16 12.09 -7.77 2.37
C VAL A 16 11.01 -8.73 1.87
N GLY A 17 9.73 -8.42 2.11
CA GLY A 17 8.62 -9.27 1.71
C GLY A 17 8.54 -9.49 0.19
N GLU A 18 8.76 -8.46 -0.61
CA GLU A 18 8.68 -8.58 -2.07
C GLU A 18 9.81 -9.40 -2.69
N LEU A 19 10.96 -9.51 -2.04
CA LEU A 19 12.01 -10.44 -2.46
C LEU A 19 11.47 -11.88 -2.44
N PHE A 20 10.81 -12.27 -1.35
CA PHE A 20 10.19 -13.60 -1.23
C PHE A 20 9.04 -13.79 -2.20
N THR A 21 8.17 -12.79 -2.36
CA THR A 21 7.10 -12.83 -3.37
C THR A 21 7.68 -13.11 -4.76
N LYS A 22 8.70 -12.37 -5.17
CA LYS A 22 9.31 -12.56 -6.49
C LYS A 22 9.97 -13.93 -6.64
N ALA A 23 10.66 -14.40 -5.61
CA ALA A 23 11.26 -15.74 -5.61
C ALA A 23 10.20 -16.84 -5.84
N VAL A 24 9.05 -16.72 -5.17
CA VAL A 24 7.92 -17.65 -5.33
C VAL A 24 7.33 -17.56 -6.73
N LEU A 25 7.15 -16.36 -7.30
CA LEU A 25 6.64 -16.20 -8.67
C LEU A 25 7.61 -16.75 -9.73
N HIS A 26 8.92 -16.55 -9.55
CA HIS A 26 9.95 -17.08 -10.44
C HIS A 26 10.07 -18.60 -10.42
N SER A 27 9.58 -19.27 -9.37
CA SER A 27 9.56 -20.73 -9.33
C SER A 27 8.66 -21.37 -10.39
N GLY A 28 7.73 -20.60 -10.98
CA GLY A 28 6.72 -21.09 -11.92
C GLY A 28 5.63 -21.98 -11.30
N LYS A 29 5.76 -22.33 -10.00
CA LYS A 29 4.82 -23.22 -9.29
C LYS A 29 3.66 -22.48 -8.62
N VAL A 30 3.79 -21.17 -8.43
CA VAL A 30 2.80 -20.34 -7.75
C VAL A 30 2.51 -19.11 -8.62
N GLY A 31 1.26 -18.93 -9.00
CA GLY A 31 0.81 -17.78 -9.78
C GLY A 31 0.67 -16.50 -8.94
N PRO A 32 0.63 -15.32 -9.57
CA PRO A 32 0.48 -14.03 -8.89
C PRO A 32 -0.78 -13.93 -8.03
N ILE A 33 -1.90 -14.46 -8.51
CA ILE A 33 -3.18 -14.46 -7.78
C ILE A 33 -3.11 -15.37 -6.56
N THR A 34 -2.53 -16.56 -6.69
CA THR A 34 -2.31 -17.48 -5.56
C THR A 34 -1.39 -16.85 -4.52
N ALA A 35 -0.30 -16.20 -4.94
CA ALA A 35 0.66 -15.57 -4.04
C ALA A 35 0.00 -14.47 -3.18
N ILE A 36 -0.78 -13.57 -3.80
CA ILE A 36 -1.47 -12.53 -3.04
C ILE A 36 -2.61 -13.09 -2.18
N ALA A 37 -3.35 -14.10 -2.67
CA ALA A 37 -4.40 -14.74 -1.89
C ALA A 37 -3.82 -15.35 -0.60
N VAL A 38 -2.76 -16.16 -0.71
CA VAL A 38 -2.09 -16.77 0.45
C VAL A 38 -1.52 -15.71 1.39
N ARG A 39 -0.83 -14.67 0.86
CA ARG A 39 -0.32 -13.55 1.66
C ARG A 39 -1.45 -12.87 2.46
N SER A 40 -2.57 -12.59 1.82
CA SER A 40 -3.74 -11.96 2.46
C SER A 40 -4.40 -12.86 3.50
N THR A 41 -4.52 -14.17 3.22
CA THR A 41 -5.04 -15.15 4.18
C THR A 41 -4.19 -15.23 5.45
N ILE A 42 -2.86 -15.13 5.34
CA ILE A 42 -1.95 -15.12 6.49
C ILE A 42 -2.04 -13.79 7.25
N ALA A 43 -2.09 -12.66 6.53
CA ALA A 43 -2.11 -11.34 7.14
C ALA A 43 -3.42 -11.05 7.91
N LEU A 44 -4.56 -11.49 7.36
CA LEU A 44 -5.89 -11.19 7.90
C LEU A 44 -6.07 -11.53 9.39
N PRO A 45 -5.81 -12.76 9.87
CA PRO A 45 -5.99 -13.09 11.29
C PRO A 45 -5.05 -12.29 12.20
N ILE A 46 -3.83 -11.98 11.74
CA ILE A 46 -2.87 -11.17 12.50
C ILE A 46 -3.39 -9.73 12.66
N LEU A 47 -3.92 -9.14 11.57
CA LEU A 47 -4.51 -7.81 11.61
C LEU A 47 -5.72 -7.74 12.54
N TRP A 48 -6.61 -8.73 12.50
CA TRP A 48 -7.76 -8.80 13.40
C TRP A 48 -7.36 -9.04 14.86
N LEU A 49 -6.30 -9.82 15.12
CA LEU A 49 -5.77 -10.01 16.47
C LEU A 49 -5.23 -8.69 17.04
N VAL A 50 -4.43 -7.95 16.27
CA VAL A 50 -3.92 -6.63 16.68
C VAL A 50 -5.07 -5.66 16.91
N TYR A 51 -6.05 -5.61 16.00
CA TYR A 51 -7.26 -4.81 16.17
C TYR A 51 -7.99 -5.14 17.49
N ALA A 52 -8.24 -6.42 17.76
CA ALA A 52 -8.92 -6.86 18.98
C ALA A 52 -8.16 -6.42 20.25
N ILE A 53 -6.83 -6.54 20.26
CA ILE A 53 -5.99 -6.09 21.39
C ILE A 53 -6.10 -4.57 21.59
N LEU A 54 -6.06 -3.79 20.50
CA LEU A 54 -6.10 -2.32 20.59
C LEU A 54 -7.47 -1.79 21.00
N VAL A 55 -8.55 -2.40 20.53
CA VAL A 55 -9.93 -2.01 20.83
C VAL A 55 -10.37 -2.43 22.23
N HIS A 56 -10.12 -3.70 22.58
CA HIS A 56 -10.61 -4.28 23.84
C HIS A 56 -9.62 -4.15 24.99
N GLY A 57 -8.31 -4.17 24.72
CA GLY A 57 -7.28 -4.14 25.75
C GLY A 57 -6.72 -2.75 26.04
N ARG A 58 -6.27 -2.03 25.00
CA ARG A 58 -5.44 -0.81 25.18
C ARG A 58 -6.13 0.52 24.88
N GLY A 59 -7.38 0.52 24.42
CA GLY A 59 -8.14 1.74 24.09
C GLY A 59 -7.49 2.58 22.97
N GLY A 60 -6.70 1.94 22.09
CA GLY A 60 -5.96 2.62 21.03
C GLY A 60 -6.74 2.82 19.73
N GLU A 61 -7.97 2.30 19.66
CA GLU A 61 -8.83 2.29 18.47
C GLU A 61 -10.30 2.57 18.85
N PRO A 62 -11.10 3.22 17.98
CA PRO A 62 -12.53 3.41 18.18
C PRO A 62 -13.29 2.09 18.23
N ARG A 63 -14.13 1.91 19.26
CA ARG A 63 -14.90 0.66 19.49
C ARG A 63 -16.12 0.51 18.58
N ASP A 64 -16.74 1.63 18.20
CA ASP A 64 -18.04 1.63 17.54
C ASP A 64 -17.95 2.14 16.09
N TRP A 65 -16.88 1.78 15.38
CA TRP A 65 -16.71 2.17 13.98
C TRP A 65 -17.79 1.57 13.07
N ALA A 66 -18.41 0.47 13.47
CA ALA A 66 -19.49 -0.18 12.71
C ALA A 66 -20.78 0.64 12.70
N SER A 67 -20.98 1.53 13.69
CA SER A 67 -22.09 2.48 13.69
C SER A 67 -21.77 3.76 12.90
N ALA A 68 -20.59 3.84 12.28
CA ALA A 68 -20.26 4.96 11.39
C ALA A 68 -21.27 5.04 10.25
N GLY A 69 -21.65 6.26 9.88
CA GLY A 69 -22.63 6.48 8.80
C GLY A 69 -22.18 5.87 7.46
N ALA A 70 -23.16 5.57 6.60
CA ALA A 70 -22.93 4.94 5.29
C ALA A 70 -21.82 5.60 4.44
N PRO A 71 -21.64 6.93 4.41
CA PRO A 71 -20.54 7.55 3.65
C PRO A 71 -19.13 7.20 4.16
N VAL A 72 -18.97 6.92 5.45
CA VAL A 72 -17.68 6.53 6.04
C VAL A 72 -17.41 5.06 5.75
N LEU A 73 -18.41 4.20 5.97
CA LEU A 73 -18.31 2.78 5.69
C LEU A 73 -18.11 2.49 4.20
N SER A 74 -18.69 3.29 3.30
CA SER A 74 -18.47 3.14 1.85
C SER A 74 -17.04 3.52 1.43
N LYS A 75 -16.46 4.59 2.00
CA LYS A 75 -15.04 4.92 1.80
C LYS A 75 -14.12 3.81 2.29
N LEU A 76 -14.44 3.22 3.45
CA LEU A 76 -13.72 2.09 4.00
C LEU A 76 -13.82 0.85 3.10
N ALA A 77 -15.04 0.42 2.76
CA ALA A 77 -15.26 -0.82 2.01
C ALA A 77 -14.84 -0.69 0.53
N LEU A 78 -15.31 0.35 -0.18
CA LEU A 78 -15.08 0.51 -1.61
C LEU A 78 -13.73 1.15 -1.92
N GLY A 79 -13.37 2.22 -1.21
CA GLY A 79 -12.10 2.92 -1.41
C GLY A 79 -10.92 2.12 -0.88
N SER A 80 -10.91 1.88 0.43
CA SER A 80 -9.79 1.19 1.08
C SER A 80 -9.80 -0.32 0.81
N GLY A 81 -10.93 -1.00 0.99
CA GLY A 81 -11.03 -2.45 0.82
C GLY A 81 -10.94 -2.91 -0.64
N LEU A 82 -11.85 -2.41 -1.50
CA LEU A 82 -11.96 -2.89 -2.87
C LEU A 82 -10.89 -2.28 -3.79
N ILE A 83 -10.79 -0.95 -3.87
CA ILE A 83 -9.88 -0.30 -4.82
C ILE A 83 -8.42 -0.49 -4.38
N ALA A 84 -8.06 -0.03 -3.17
CA ALA A 84 -6.68 -0.14 -2.70
C ALA A 84 -6.33 -1.59 -2.28
N GLY A 85 -7.21 -2.24 -1.52
CA GLY A 85 -6.98 -3.55 -0.91
C GLY A 85 -7.05 -4.73 -1.88
N ALA A 86 -7.90 -4.69 -2.91
CA ALA A 86 -7.98 -5.75 -3.92
C ALA A 86 -7.42 -5.30 -5.26
N GLY A 87 -7.96 -4.23 -5.85
CA GLY A 87 -7.58 -3.77 -7.19
C GLY A 87 -6.08 -3.44 -7.30
N GLY A 88 -5.56 -2.62 -6.39
CA GLY A 88 -4.15 -2.26 -6.34
C GLY A 88 -3.23 -3.47 -6.18
N MET A 89 -3.58 -4.39 -5.27
CA MET A 89 -2.79 -5.60 -5.04
C MET A 89 -2.81 -6.55 -6.25
N LEU A 90 -3.96 -6.74 -6.88
CA LEU A 90 -4.09 -7.58 -8.09
C LEU A 90 -3.22 -7.03 -9.23
N CYS A 91 -3.36 -5.74 -9.55
CA CYS A 91 -2.54 -5.09 -10.58
C CYS A 91 -1.05 -5.18 -10.26
N PHE A 92 -0.66 -4.94 -9.01
CA PHE A 92 0.74 -4.99 -8.59
C PHE A 92 1.33 -6.40 -8.71
N TYR A 93 0.61 -7.44 -8.26
CA TYR A 93 1.12 -8.81 -8.31
C TYR A 93 1.16 -9.37 -9.74
N LEU A 94 0.18 -9.03 -10.58
CA LEU A 94 0.22 -9.34 -12.00
C LEU A 94 1.43 -8.66 -12.66
N ALA A 95 1.68 -7.38 -12.40
CA ALA A 95 2.87 -6.69 -12.90
C ALA A 95 4.18 -7.33 -12.43
N LEU A 96 4.26 -7.74 -11.15
CA LEU A 96 5.43 -8.45 -10.62
C LEU A 96 5.67 -9.81 -11.28
N SER A 97 4.64 -10.50 -11.76
CA SER A 97 4.83 -11.76 -12.49
C SER A 97 5.50 -11.59 -13.85
N VAL A 98 5.39 -10.42 -14.48
CA VAL A 98 5.90 -10.16 -15.84
C VAL A 98 7.05 -9.15 -15.89
N GLY A 99 7.40 -8.50 -14.78
CA GLY A 99 8.48 -7.51 -14.71
C GLY A 99 9.40 -7.68 -13.51
N GLU A 100 10.56 -7.03 -13.56
CA GLU A 100 11.54 -7.04 -12.48
C GLU A 100 11.07 -6.22 -11.27
N VAL A 101 11.35 -6.70 -10.06
CA VAL A 101 10.96 -5.99 -8.81
C VAL A 101 11.61 -4.61 -8.74
N SER A 102 12.87 -4.52 -9.17
CA SER A 102 13.67 -3.28 -9.25
C SER A 102 13.03 -2.19 -10.11
N ARG A 103 12.15 -2.56 -11.05
CA ARG A 103 11.49 -1.62 -11.98
C ARG A 103 10.02 -1.42 -11.64
N ILE A 104 9.27 -2.52 -11.46
CA ILE A 104 7.82 -2.47 -11.21
C ILE A 104 7.51 -1.79 -9.86
N LYS A 105 8.30 -2.08 -8.82
CA LYS A 105 8.03 -1.54 -7.48
C LYS A 105 8.22 -0.02 -7.44
N PRO A 106 9.35 0.57 -7.91
CA PRO A 106 9.48 2.02 -7.96
C PRO A 106 8.37 2.71 -8.76
N ILE A 107 7.93 2.14 -9.90
CA ILE A 107 6.81 2.69 -10.68
C ILE A 107 5.54 2.75 -9.84
N ALA A 108 5.08 1.61 -9.31
CA ALA A 108 3.85 1.56 -8.52
C ALA A 108 3.92 2.43 -7.25
N PHE A 109 5.06 2.41 -6.56
CA PHE A 109 5.29 3.14 -5.30
C PHE A 109 5.69 4.60 -5.50
N THR A 110 5.71 5.09 -6.73
CA THR A 110 5.85 6.52 -7.04
C THR A 110 4.57 7.11 -7.57
N VAL A 111 3.88 6.38 -8.46
CA VAL A 111 2.57 6.79 -8.95
C VAL A 111 1.56 6.87 -7.80
N ALA A 112 1.53 5.88 -6.90
CA ALA A 112 0.58 5.88 -5.79
C ALA A 112 0.76 7.10 -4.84
N PRO A 113 1.97 7.43 -4.35
CA PRO A 113 2.17 8.66 -3.58
C PRO A 113 1.91 9.95 -4.37
N ALA A 114 2.26 10.01 -5.66
CA ALA A 114 1.98 11.19 -6.48
C ALA A 114 0.46 11.45 -6.60
N VAL A 115 -0.31 10.38 -6.87
CA VAL A 115 -1.78 10.44 -6.86
C VAL A 115 -2.31 10.78 -5.48
N ALA A 116 -1.75 10.22 -4.40
CA ALA A 116 -2.16 10.52 -3.04
C ALA A 116 -1.91 11.99 -2.66
N VAL A 117 -0.78 12.59 -3.07
CA VAL A 117 -0.49 14.01 -2.85
C VAL A 117 -1.48 14.90 -3.62
N LEU A 118 -1.80 14.54 -4.87
CA LEU A 118 -2.77 15.27 -5.68
C LEU A 118 -4.20 15.16 -5.12
N LEU A 119 -4.66 13.97 -4.77
CA LEU A 119 -5.98 13.77 -4.18
C LEU A 119 -6.06 14.32 -2.74
N GLY A 120 -4.99 14.24 -1.97
CA GLY A 120 -4.89 14.88 -0.66
C GLY A 120 -5.10 16.39 -0.77
N TRP A 121 -4.50 17.02 -1.77
CA TRP A 121 -4.71 18.44 -2.05
C TRP A 121 -6.14 18.75 -2.53
N LEU A 122 -6.64 18.04 -3.53
CA LEU A 122 -7.91 18.38 -4.19
C LEU A 122 -9.16 17.92 -3.40
N VAL A 123 -9.07 16.81 -2.67
CA VAL A 123 -10.21 16.15 -2.02
C VAL A 123 -10.15 16.29 -0.50
N LEU A 124 -8.97 16.17 0.11
CA LEU A 124 -8.80 16.26 1.56
C LEU A 124 -8.44 17.68 2.05
N GLY A 125 -8.19 18.62 1.12
CA GLY A 125 -7.85 20.01 1.42
C GLY A 125 -6.45 20.18 2.01
N GLU A 126 -5.55 19.22 1.83
CA GLU A 126 -4.16 19.35 2.29
C GLU A 126 -3.43 20.47 1.54
N SER A 127 -2.54 21.20 2.21
CA SER A 127 -1.76 22.24 1.55
C SER A 127 -0.77 21.66 0.53
N MET A 128 -0.80 22.21 -0.69
CA MET A 128 0.24 21.98 -1.70
C MET A 128 1.24 23.14 -1.65
N ASN A 129 2.47 22.85 -1.23
CA ASN A 129 3.56 23.82 -1.22
C ASN A 129 4.65 23.47 -2.24
N VAL A 130 5.54 24.42 -2.48
CA VAL A 130 6.63 24.28 -3.45
C VAL A 130 7.54 23.10 -3.10
N GLN A 131 7.76 22.84 -1.80
CA GLN A 131 8.58 21.71 -1.35
C GLN A 131 7.96 20.35 -1.71
N LYS A 132 6.64 20.17 -1.51
CA LYS A 132 5.91 18.96 -1.92
C LYS A 132 5.99 18.78 -3.43
N LEU A 133 5.81 19.85 -4.20
CA LEU A 133 5.87 19.80 -5.66
C LEU A 133 7.25 19.38 -6.16
N ILE A 134 8.31 19.98 -5.62
CA ILE A 134 9.70 19.62 -5.96
C ILE A 134 9.97 18.17 -5.56
N GLY A 135 9.57 17.76 -4.35
CA GLY A 135 9.76 16.40 -3.85
C GLY A 135 9.11 15.35 -4.75
N VAL A 136 7.83 15.53 -5.10
CA VAL A 136 7.11 14.61 -6.01
C VAL A 136 7.79 14.57 -7.37
N THR A 137 8.18 15.73 -7.91
CA THR A 137 8.86 15.82 -9.22
C THR A 137 10.19 15.04 -9.21
N LEU A 138 10.99 15.19 -8.16
CA LEU A 138 12.27 14.48 -8.04
C LEU A 138 12.09 12.97 -7.90
N VAL A 139 11.11 12.51 -7.11
CA VAL A 139 10.81 11.07 -6.98
C VAL A 139 10.35 10.51 -8.33
N CYS A 140 9.45 11.20 -9.03
CA CYS A 140 9.01 10.83 -10.37
C CYS A 140 10.19 10.75 -11.35
N ALA A 141 11.06 11.76 -11.38
CA ALA A 141 12.23 11.78 -12.24
C ALA A 141 13.18 10.60 -11.95
N GLY A 142 13.45 10.32 -10.67
CA GLY A 142 14.28 9.18 -10.26
C GLY A 142 13.72 7.84 -10.73
N VAL A 143 12.40 7.65 -10.64
CA VAL A 143 11.75 6.43 -11.12
C VAL A 143 11.72 6.32 -12.63
N VAL A 144 11.56 7.43 -13.36
CA VAL A 144 11.71 7.46 -14.81
C VAL A 144 13.11 6.97 -15.20
N VAL A 145 14.16 7.44 -14.53
CA VAL A 145 15.55 6.98 -14.76
C VAL A 145 15.70 5.46 -14.51
N LEU A 146 15.12 4.94 -13.43
CA LEU A 146 15.12 3.49 -13.15
C LEU A 146 14.31 2.69 -14.17
N SER A 147 13.39 3.33 -14.89
CA SER A 147 12.46 2.66 -15.80
C SER A 147 12.88 2.67 -17.27
N ILE A 148 13.88 3.46 -17.64
CA ILE A 148 14.35 3.68 -19.04
C ILE A 148 15.33 2.58 -19.52
N ARG A 149 15.67 1.60 -18.68
CA ARG A 149 16.46 0.42 -19.10
C ARG A 149 15.60 -0.82 -19.23
#